data_AF-A0A3L8PXI0-F1
#
_entry.id   AF-A0A3L8PXI0-F1
#
_cell.length_a   1.000
_cell.length_b   1.000
_cell.length_c   1.000
_cell.angle_alpha   90.00
_cell.angle_beta   90.00
_cell.angle_gamma   90.00
#
_symmetry.space_group_name_H-M   'P 1'
#
loop_
_entity.id
_entity.type
_entity.pdbx_description
1 polymer ?
#
loop_
_entity_poly.entity_id
_entity_poly.type
_entity_poly.pdbx_seq_one_letter_code
_entity_poly.pdbx_strand_id
1 'polypeptide(L)' 'MPNQWQAFIESESQQQYYSELMGFLETEAQAGKVIYPPQDEVFSAFKLTPLSQTKVVIIGYFVF' A
#
# COMPACT_ATOMS: atom_id res chain seq x y z
N MET A 1 -6.40 -8.05 -8.14
CA MET A 1 -5.03 -7.55 -8.44
C MET A 1 -4.37 -8.55 -9.38
N PRO A 2 -3.39 -8.17 -10.21
CA PRO A 2 -2.59 -9.16 -10.95
C PRO A 2 -1.91 -10.13 -9.97
N ASN A 3 -1.95 -11.43 -10.28
CA ASN A 3 -1.62 -12.51 -9.34
C ASN A 3 -0.23 -12.41 -8.67
N GLN A 4 0.76 -11.81 -9.32
CA GLN A 4 2.14 -11.75 -8.80
C GLN A 4 2.31 -10.72 -7.68
N TRP A 5 1.78 -9.51 -7.85
CA TRP A 5 1.82 -8.49 -6.79
C TRP A 5 0.95 -8.87 -5.61
N GLN A 6 -0.19 -9.52 -5.88
CA GLN A 6 -1.11 -9.94 -4.83
C GLN A 6 -0.44 -10.91 -3.85
N ALA A 7 0.22 -11.97 -4.33
CA ALA A 7 0.89 -12.93 -3.46
C ALA A 7 2.01 -12.28 -2.61
N PHE A 8 2.78 -11.36 -3.21
CA PHE A 8 3.83 -10.63 -2.49
C PHE A 8 3.26 -9.72 -1.40
N ILE A 9 2.24 -8.92 -1.72
CA ILE A 9 1.58 -8.03 -0.75
C ILE A 9 0.93 -8.86 0.36
N GLU A 10 0.29 -9.99 0.03
CA GLU A 10 -0.26 -10.91 1.03
C GLU A 10 0.83 -11.43 1.96
N SER A 11 1.99 -11.85 1.46
CA SER A 11 3.09 -12.30 2.34
C SER A 11 3.66 -11.19 3.23
N GLU A 12 3.79 -9.97 2.70
CA GLU A 12 4.26 -8.82 3.49
C GLU A 12 3.22 -8.38 4.53
N SER A 13 1.92 -8.51 4.22
CA SER A 13 0.84 -8.13 5.14
C SER A 13 0.75 -9.02 6.38
N GLN A 14 1.34 -10.22 6.33
CA GLN A 14 1.43 -11.13 7.49
C GLN A 14 2.59 -10.79 8.43
N GLN A 15 3.48 -9.88 8.03
CA GLN A 15 4.63 -9.49 8.84
C GLN A 15 4.20 -8.58 9.99
N GLN A 16 4.90 -8.70 11.12
CA GLN A 16 4.59 -7.92 12.33
C GLN A 16 4.64 -6.40 12.11
N TYR A 17 5.58 -5.92 11.30
CA TYR A 17 5.69 -4.48 11.03
C TYR A 17 4.44 -3.92 10.32
N TYR A 18 3.77 -4.75 9.51
CA TYR A 18 2.60 -4.33 8.75
C TYR A 18 1.39 -4.17 9.68
N SER A 19 1.19 -5.09 10.60
CA SER A 19 0.11 -5.00 11.60
C SER A 19 0.30 -3.78 12.51
N GLU A 20 1.53 -3.50 12.93
CA GLU A 20 1.88 -2.30 13.70
C GLU A 20 1.59 -1.01 12.93
N LEU A 21 1.97 -0.95 11.64
CA LEU A 21 1.68 0.19 10.77
C LEU A 21 0.17 0.42 10.61
N MET A 22 -0.61 -0.63 10.38
CA MET A 22 -2.06 -0.53 10.24
C MET A 22 -2.72 -0.03 11.54
N GLY A 23 -2.26 -0.53 12.70
CA GLY A 23 -2.75 -0.05 14.00
C GLY A 23 -2.42 1.42 14.26
N PHE A 24 -1.24 1.88 13.85
CA PHE A 24 -0.88 3.30 13.88
C PHE A 24 -1.82 4.14 13.01
N LEU A 25 -2.03 3.75 11.75
CA LEU A 25 -2.92 4.48 10.84
C LEU A 25 -4.36 4.52 11.35
N GLU A 26 -4.87 3.43 11.93
CA GLU A 26 -6.20 3.39 12.53
C GLU A 26 -6.31 4.35 13.72
N THR A 27 -5.30 4.40 14.58
CA THR A 27 -5.24 5.33 15.71
C THR A 27 -5.28 6.79 15.23
N GLU A 28 -4.52 7.11 14.19
CA GLU A 28 -4.46 8.44 13.59
C GLU A 28 -5.80 8.84 12.94
N ALA A 29 -6.48 7.89 12.29
CA ALA A 29 -7.81 8.09 11.74
C ALA A 29 -8.85 8.34 12.85
N GLN A 30 -8.79 7.57 13.95
CA GLN A 30 -9.65 7.76 15.12
C GLN A 30 -9.39 9.10 15.83
N ALA A 31 -8.16 9.61 15.77
CA ALA A 31 -7.81 10.95 16.24
C ALA A 31 -8.34 12.09 15.33
N GLY A 32 -9.07 11.75 14.26
CA GLY A 32 -9.71 12.71 13.36
C GLY A 32 -8.82 13.20 12.21
N LYS A 33 -7.65 12.59 11.99
CA LYS A 33 -6.80 12.95 10.84
C LYS A 33 -7.38 12.35 9.57
N VAL A 34 -7.37 13.15 8.50
CA VAL A 34 -7.74 12.67 7.16
C VAL A 34 -6.51 12.03 6.53
N ILE A 35 -6.59 10.72 6.28
CA ILE A 35 -5.52 9.93 5.68
C ILE A 35 -5.75 9.83 4.19
N TYR A 36 -4.70 10.11 3.41
CA TYR A 36 -4.70 10.00 1.96
C TYR A 36 -3.61 9.01 1.49
N PRO A 37 -3.80 8.36 0.33
CA PRO A 37 -5.04 8.32 -0.47
C PRO A 37 -6.15 7.49 0.20
N PRO A 38 -7.38 7.45 -0.36
CA PRO A 38 -8.40 6.49 0.07
C PRO A 38 -7.87 5.05 0.09
N GLN A 39 -8.37 4.24 1.02
CA GLN A 39 -7.82 2.90 1.29
C GLN A 39 -7.83 1.98 0.05
N ASP A 40 -8.84 2.10 -0.79
CA ASP A 40 -8.97 1.36 -2.05
C ASP A 40 -7.98 1.81 -3.13
N GLU A 41 -7.41 3.00 -3.00
CA GLU A 41 -6.43 3.57 -3.92
C GLU A 41 -4.97 3.35 -3.51
N VAL A 42 -4.69 2.96 -2.26
CA VAL A 42 -3.33 2.78 -1.70
C VAL A 42 -2.44 1.91 -2.59
N PHE A 43 -3.00 0.87 -3.21
CA PHE A 43 -2.25 -0.08 -4.04
C PHE A 43 -2.51 0.10 -5.55
N SER A 44 -3.00 1.27 -5.99
CA SER A 44 -3.39 1.51 -7.39
C SER A 44 -2.25 1.26 -8.38
N ALA A 45 -1.01 1.65 -8.06
CA ALA A 45 0.14 1.42 -8.92
C ALA A 45 0.33 -0.07 -9.27
N PHE A 46 0.14 -0.96 -8.28
CA PHE A 46 0.25 -2.41 -8.43
C PHE A 46 -0.97 -3.02 -9.15
N LYS A 47 -2.17 -2.44 -8.98
CA LYS A 47 -3.37 -2.83 -9.74
C LYS A 47 -3.19 -2.58 -11.23
N LEU A 48 -2.63 -1.42 -11.59
CA LEU A 48 -2.51 -0.95 -12.96
C LEU A 48 -1.32 -1.54 -13.71
N THR A 49 -0.23 -1.88 -12.99
CA THR A 49 1.01 -2.36 -13.62
C THR A 49 1.39 -3.74 -13.07
N PRO A 50 1.01 -4.84 -13.75
CA PRO A 50 1.47 -6.17 -13.40
C PRO A 50 2.99 -6.28 -13.43
N LEU A 51 3.59 -6.99 -12.46
CA LEU A 51 5.04 -7.13 -12.32
C LEU A 51 5.74 -7.58 -13.61
N SER A 52 5.15 -8.54 -14.34
CA SER A 52 5.70 -9.06 -15.60
C SER A 52 5.72 -8.05 -16.75
N GLN A 53 4.96 -6.95 -16.64
CA GLN A 53 4.89 -5.89 -17.65
C GLN A 53 5.62 -4.62 -17.20
N THR A 54 6.11 -4.58 -15.96
CA THR A 54 6.89 -3.46 -15.43
C THR A 54 8.25 -3.40 -16.11
N LYS A 55 8.55 -2.24 -16.73
CA LYS A 55 9.84 -1.99 -17.39
C LYS A 55 10.68 -0.91 -16.71
N VAL A 56 10.01 0.05 -16.06
CA VAL A 56 10.62 1.21 -15.41
C VAL A 56 9.91 1.42 -14.08
N VAL A 57 10.67 1.77 -13.05
CA VAL A 57 10.15 2.12 -11.72
C VAL A 57 10.50 3.58 -11.46
N ILE A 58 9.49 4.39 -11.18
CA ILE A 58 9.65 5.77 -10.73
C ILE A 58 9.15 5.82 -9.29
N ILE A 59 10.02 6.24 -8.37
CA ILE A 59 9.69 6.36 -6.95
C ILE A 59 9.34 7.81 -6.68
N GLY A 60 8.06 8.07 -6.44
CA GLY A 60 7.60 9.36 -5.94
C GLY A 60 7.82 9.44 -4.43
N TYR A 61 8.20 10.63 -3.95
CA TYR A 61 8.15 10.93 -2.54
C TYR A 61 6.92 11.79 -2.28
N PHE A 62 6.17 11.45 -1.24
CA PHE A 62 5.07 12.29 -0.78
C PHE A 62 5.62 13.28 0.25
N VAL A 63 5.73 14.56 -0.11
CA VAL A 63 5.96 15.64 0.85
C VAL A 63 4.59 16.07 1.35
N PHE A 64 4.32 15.86 2.63
CA PHE A 64 3.19 16.48 3.35
C PHE A 64 3.51 17.94 3.66
#